data_AF-A0A952EX26-F1
#
_entry.id   AF-A0A952EX26-F1
#
_cell.length_a   1.000
_cell.length_b   1.000
_cell.length_c   1.000
_cell.angle_alpha   90.00
_cell.angle_beta   90.00
_cell.angle_gamma   90.00
#
_symmetry.space_group_name_H-M   'P 1'
#
loop_
_entity.id
_entity.type
_entity.pdbx_description
1 polymer ?
#
loop_
_entity_poly.entity_id
_entity_poly.type
_entity_poly.pdbx_seq_one_letter_code
_entity_poly.pdbx_strand_id
1 'polypeptide(L)' 'MPLTPADVHNVAFSKPPIGKRGYNEDEVDAFLDLVENELTRLIEENADLRQRVAELD' A
#
# COMPACT_ATOMS: atom_id res chain seq x y z
N MET A 1 10.40 2.04 -9.33
CA MET A 1 9.04 1.50 -9.48
C MET A 1 8.22 2.03 -8.32
N PRO A 2 7.19 2.85 -8.55
CA PRO A 2 6.32 3.27 -7.47
C PRO A 2 5.54 2.06 -6.95
N LEU A 3 5.38 1.97 -5.63
CA LEU A 3 4.58 0.97 -4.95
C LEU A 3 3.14 1.02 -5.46
N THR A 4 2.55 -0.11 -5.85
CA THR A 4 1.13 -0.22 -6.23
C THR A 4 0.31 -0.91 -5.14
N PRO A 5 -1.02 -0.74 -5.10
CA PRO A 5 -1.88 -1.49 -4.17
C PRO A 5 -1.71 -3.00 -4.32
N ALA A 6 -1.57 -3.50 -5.56
CA ALA A 6 -1.30 -4.91 -5.81
C ALA A 6 0.05 -5.37 -5.25
N ASP A 7 1.08 -4.52 -5.24
CA ASP A 7 2.35 -4.85 -4.60
C ASP A 7 2.21 -4.95 -3.07
N VAL A 8 1.38 -4.11 -2.46
CA VAL A 8 1.06 -4.16 -1.01
C VAL A 8 0.31 -5.45 -0.69
N HIS A 9 -0.69 -5.81 -1.49
CA HIS A 9 -1.47 -7.03 -1.31
C HIS A 9 -0.62 -8.31 -1.43
N ASN A 10 0.29 -8.35 -2.41
CA ASN A 10 1.06 -9.54 -2.74
C ASN A 10 2.41 -9.64 -1.99
N VAL A 11 2.72 -8.69 -1.11
CA VAL A 11 4.00 -8.69 -0.40
C VAL A 11 4.10 -9.90 0.53
N ALA A 12 5.27 -10.53 0.56
CA ALA A 12 5.57 -11.62 1.48
C ALA A 12 6.77 -11.26 2.34
N PHE A 13 6.60 -11.33 3.67
CA PHE A 13 7.69 -11.14 4.61
C PHE A 13 8.31 -12.48 5.01
N SER A 14 9.62 -12.48 5.21
CA SER A 14 10.33 -13.66 5.73
C SER A 14 10.15 -13.78 7.24
N LYS A 15 10.17 -15.01 7.76
CA LYS A 15 10.12 -15.27 9.20
C LYS A 15 11.35 -14.65 9.89
N PRO A 16 11.22 -14.15 11.13
CA PRO A 16 12.35 -13.61 11.87
C PRO A 16 13.43 -14.70 12.09
N PRO A 17 14.72 -14.31 12.19
CA PRO A 17 15.79 -15.24 12.53
C PRO A 17 15.51 -15.98 13.84
N ILE A 18 16.04 -17.21 13.96
CA ILE A 18 15.85 -18.07 15.14
C ILE A 18 16.25 -17.30 16.43
N GLY A 19 15.36 -17.33 17.42
CA GLY A 19 15.57 -16.65 18.71
C GLY A 19 15.26 -15.15 18.72
N LYS A 20 14.78 -14.59 17.60
CA LYS A 20 14.26 -13.21 17.52
C LYS A 20 12.73 -13.23 17.40
N ARG A 21 12.09 -12.18 17.93
CA ARG A 21 10.65 -11.97 17.78
C ARG A 21 10.40 -11.11 16.55
N GLY A 22 9.35 -11.43 15.80
CA GLY A 22 8.82 -10.61 14.71
C GLY A 22 7.60 -9.83 15.18
N TYR A 23 7.01 -9.06 14.26
CA TYR A 23 5.67 -8.50 14.46
C TYR A 23 4.61 -9.60 14.48
N ASN A 24 3.44 -9.27 15.04
CA ASN A 24 2.27 -10.14 14.94
C ASN A 24 1.76 -10.12 13.49
N GLU A 25 1.63 -11.28 12.86
CA GLU A 25 1.16 -11.41 11.47
C GLU A 25 -0.22 -10.76 11.30
N ASP A 26 -1.16 -10.99 12.21
CA ASP A 26 -2.51 -10.43 12.13
C ASP A 26 -2.53 -8.88 12.21
N GLU A 27 -1.64 -8.29 13.01
CA GLU A 27 -1.53 -6.83 13.13
C GLU A 27 -0.87 -6.21 11.89
N VAL A 28 0.10 -6.90 11.31
CA VAL A 28 0.76 -6.47 10.07
C VAL A 28 -0.23 -6.55 8.91
N ASP A 29 -0.96 -7.65 8.78
CA ASP A 29 -1.94 -7.84 7.71
C ASP A 29 -3.05 -6.78 7.78
N ALA A 30 -3.62 -6.55 8.97
CA ALA A 30 -4.62 -5.51 9.17
C ALA A 30 -4.09 -4.10 8.83
N PHE A 31 -2.80 -3.83 9.10
CA PHE A 31 -2.19 -2.57 8.71
C PHE A 31 -1.96 -2.48 7.19
N LEU A 32 -1.55 -3.57 6.54
CA LEU A 32 -1.40 -3.61 5.08
C LEU A 32 -2.72 -3.40 4.34
N ASP A 33 -3.83 -3.93 4.86
CA ASP A 33 -5.16 -3.66 4.32
C ASP A 33 -5.48 -2.15 4.34
N LEU A 34 -5.13 -1.45 5.44
CA LEU A 34 -5.32 0.00 5.52
C LEU A 34 -4.44 0.75 4.52
N VAL A 35 -3.19 0.31 4.36
CA VAL A 35 -2.24 0.91 3.41
C VAL A 35 -2.69 0.69 1.96
N GLU A 36 -3.15 -0.51 1.62
CA GLU A 36 -3.66 -0.84 0.27
C GLU A 36 -4.86 0.06 -0.09
N ASN A 37 -5.83 0.17 0.81
CA ASN A 37 -7.01 1.00 0.62
C ASN A 37 -6.66 2.49 0.45
N GLU A 38 -5.80 3.02 1.31
CA GLU A 38 -5.41 4.43 1.26
C GLU A 38 -4.56 4.73 0.01
N LEU A 39 -3.68 3.82 -0.39
CA LEU A 39 -2.89 3.97 -1.62
C LEU A 39 -3.78 3.97 -2.85
N THR A 40 -4.81 3.12 -2.89
CA THR A 40 -5.82 3.11 -3.95
C THR A 40 -6.54 4.45 -4.03
N ARG A 41 -7.04 4.94 -2.88
CA ARG A 41 -7.72 6.24 -2.78
C ARG A 41 -6.85 7.40 -3.29
N LEU A 42 -5.58 7.42 -2.90
CA LEU A 42 -4.63 8.47 -3.32
C LEU A 42 -4.34 8.41 -4.82
N ILE A 43 -4.26 7.22 -5.41
CA ILE A 43 -4.02 7.08 -6.86
C ILE A 43 -5.22 7.58 -7.66
N GLU A 44 -6.43 7.20 -7.26
CA GLU A 44 -7.68 7.68 -7.88
C GLU A 44 -7.80 9.20 -7.77
N GLU A 45 -7.61 9.75 -6.57
CA GLU A 45 -7.63 11.20 -6.35
C GLU A 45 -6.56 11.93 -7.19
N ASN A 46 -5.36 11.37 -7.30
CA ASN A 46 -4.30 11.97 -8.11
C ASN A 46 -4.65 11.95 -9.61
N ALA A 47 -5.27 10.88 -10.09
CA ALA A 47 -5.71 10.77 -11.48
C ALA A 47 -6.78 11.83 -11.79
N ASP A 48 -7.79 11.96 -10.93
CA ASP A 48 -8.84 12.97 -11.05
C ASP A 48 -8.27 14.40 -11.04
N LEU A 49 -7.34 14.69 -10.12
CA LEU A 49 -6.71 16.01 -10.03
C LEU A 49 -5.89 16.32 -11.28
N ARG A 50 -5.15 15.35 -11.83
CA ARG A 50 -4.39 15.53 -13.07
C ARG A 50 -5.31 15.80 -14.25
N GLN A 51 -6.45 15.12 -14.34
CA GLN A 51 -7.44 15.39 -15.37
C GLN A 51 -7.98 16.82 -15.26
N ARG A 52 -8.35 17.26 -14.05
CA ARG A 52 -8.84 18.64 -13.82
C ARG A 52 -7.80 19.70 -14.18
N VAL A 53 -6.53 19.46 -13.87
CA VAL A 53 -5.44 20.37 -14.28
C VAL A 53 -5.35 20.45 -15.81
N ALA A 54 -5.39 19.31 -16.49
CA ALA A 54 -5.32 19.26 -17.96
C ALA A 54 -6.53 19.90 -18.66
N GLU A 55 -7.71 19.94 -18.03
CA GLU A 55 -8.90 20.62 -18.55
C GLU A 55 -8.84 22.15 -18.41
N LEU A 56 -7.96 22.67 -17.53
CA LEU A 56 -7.77 24.11 -17.29
C LEU A 56 -6.65 24.72 -18.14
N ASP A 57 -5.78 23.90 -18.72
CA ASP A 57 -4.71 24.28 -19.64
C ASP A 57 -5.21 24.38 -21.10
#